data_AF-A0A3N2H1U1-F1
#
_entry.id   AF-A0A3N2H1U1-F1
#
_cell.length_a   1.000
_cell.length_b   1.000
_cell.length_c   1.000
_cell.angle_alpha   90.00
_cell.angle_beta   90.00
_cell.angle_gamma   90.00
#
_symmetry.space_group_name_H-M   'P 1'
#
loop_
_entity.id
_entity.type
_entity.pdbx_description
1 polymer ?
#
loop_
_entity_poly.entity_id
_entity_poly.type
_entity_poly.pdbx_seq_one_letter_code
_entity_poly.pdbx_strand_id
1 'polypeptide(L)' 'MNDNTVIIECNRCTLRGRACGDCVLSAVVDAPPVVELDFEELAAVELLADAGLVPPPRTISRGRRPHVRLPERRAG' A
#
# COMPACT_ATOMS: atom_id res chain seq x y z
N MET A 1 5.72 -11.72 -31.55
CA MET A 1 5.32 -10.60 -30.67
C MET A 1 4.11 -11.09 -29.92
N ASN A 2 4.10 -11.02 -28.58
CA ASN A 2 3.04 -11.66 -27.81
C ASN A 2 1.73 -10.86 -27.95
N ASP A 3 0.74 -11.46 -28.62
CA ASP A 3 -0.57 -10.87 -28.95
C ASP A 3 -1.54 -10.82 -27.75
N ASN A 4 -1.03 -10.71 -26.52
CA ASN A 4 -1.83 -10.65 -25.29
C ASN A 4 -1.54 -9.36 -24.50
N THR A 5 -1.40 -8.24 -25.22
CA THR A 5 -1.19 -6.92 -24.63
C THR A 5 -2.50 -6.14 -24.59
N VAL A 6 -2.91 -5.70 -23.41
CA VAL A 6 -4.04 -4.79 -23.23
C VAL A 6 -3.50 -3.37 -23.06
N ILE A 7 -3.98 -2.45 -23.91
CA ILE A 7 -3.61 -1.02 -23.86
C ILE A 7 -4.76 -0.23 -23.27
N ILE A 8 -4.50 0.54 -22.22
CA ILE A 8 -5.49 1.43 -21.61
C ILE A 8 -5.24 2.86 -22.10
N GLU A 9 -6.21 3.44 -22.81
CA GLU A 9 -6.11 4.80 -23.37
C GLU A 9 -6.98 5.82 -22.62
N CYS A 10 -6.39 6.49 -21.63
CA CYS A 10 -7.08 7.49 -20.80
C CYS A 10 -7.72 8.62 -21.60
N ASN A 11 -7.20 8.97 -22.78
CA ASN A 11 -7.72 10.06 -23.61
C ASN A 11 -9.08 9.73 -24.24
N ARG A 12 -9.42 8.44 -24.35
CA ARG A 12 -10.70 7.96 -24.91
C ARG A 12 -11.66 7.41 -23.85
N CYS A 13 -11.28 7.46 -22.57
CA CYS A 13 -12.13 7.02 -21.48
C CYS A 13 -13.35 7.95 -21.34
N THR A 14 -14.56 7.38 -21.44
CA THR A 14 -15.84 8.12 -21.34
C THR A 14 -16.08 8.71 -19.95
N LEU A 15 -15.40 8.19 -18.93
CA LEU A 15 -15.45 8.66 -17.54
C LEU A 15 -14.28 9.58 -17.17
N ARG A 16 -13.39 9.92 -18.13
CA ARG A 16 -12.23 10.78 -17.86
C ARG A 16 -12.67 12.09 -17.21
N GLY A 17 -11.95 12.49 -16.17
CA GLY A 17 -12.23 13.68 -15.36
C GLY A 17 -13.28 13.45 -14.26
N ARG A 18 -14.34 12.68 -14.53
CA ARG A 18 -15.42 12.44 -13.55
C ARG A 18 -15.09 11.37 -12.52
N ALA A 19 -14.50 10.26 -12.96
CA ALA A 19 -14.19 9.11 -12.09
C ALA A 19 -12.69 8.86 -11.95
N CYS A 20 -11.84 9.81 -12.38
CA CYS A 20 -10.39 9.61 -12.34
C CYS A 20 -9.87 9.39 -10.91
N GLY A 21 -10.41 10.11 -9.92
CA GLY A 21 -9.99 9.96 -8.52
C GLY A 21 -10.26 8.57 -7.93
N ASP A 22 -11.14 7.79 -8.55
CA ASP A 22 -11.50 6.42 -8.13
C ASP A 22 -11.12 5.38 -9.20
N CYS A 23 -10.27 5.77 -10.15
CA CYS A 23 -9.79 4.90 -11.22
C CYS A 23 -8.55 4.12 -10.75
N VAL A 24 -8.48 2.82 -11.08
CA VAL A 24 -7.30 1.97 -10.79
C VAL A 24 -5.99 2.56 -11.33
N LEU A 25 -6.04 3.30 -12.45
CA LEU A 25 -4.84 3.95 -12.99
C LEU A 25 -4.34 5.09 -12.10
N SER A 26 -5.20 5.81 -11.41
CA SER A 26 -4.77 6.82 -10.44
C SER A 26 -4.13 6.15 -9.21
N ALA A 27 -4.65 5.00 -8.78
CA ALA A 27 -3.99 4.21 -7.73
C ALA A 27 -2.60 3.71 -8.17
N VAL A 28 -2.39 3.39 -9.45
CA VAL A 28 -1.09 2.91 -9.95
C VAL A 28 -0.11 4.05 -10.24
N VAL A 29 -0.57 5.16 -10.82
CA VAL A 29 0.29 6.26 -11.31
C VAL A 29 0.52 7.33 -10.25
N ASP A 30 -0.45 7.55 -9.37
CA ASP A 30 -0.47 8.68 -8.42
C ASP A 30 -0.56 8.20 -6.96
N ALA A 31 -0.21 6.93 -6.70
CA ALA A 31 -0.11 6.44 -5.34
C ALA A 31 0.91 7.28 -4.55
N PRO A 32 0.53 7.81 -3.38
CA PRO A 32 1.48 8.47 -2.51
C PRO A 32 2.60 7.48 -2.13
N PRO A 33 3.85 7.94 -2.00
CA PRO A 33 5.01 7.07 -1.78
C PRO A 33 4.94 6.31 -0.44
N VAL A 34 4.11 6.79 0.49
CA VAL A 34 3.84 6.19 1.78
C VAL A 34 2.36 6.35 2.08
N VAL A 35 1.71 5.26 2.50
CA VAL A 35 0.36 5.25 3.06
C VAL A 35 0.42 4.78 4.50
N GLU A 36 -0.38 5.40 5.37
CA GLU A 36 -0.60 4.89 6.73
C GLU A 36 -1.76 3.91 6.66
N LEU A 37 -1.51 2.67 7.11
CA LEU A 37 -2.50 1.61 7.21
C LEU A 37 -2.53 1.14 8.66
N ASP A 38 -3.72 0.89 9.18
CA ASP A 38 -3.84 0.14 10.42
C ASP A 38 -3.63 -1.37 10.19
N PHE A 39 -3.73 -2.17 11.26
CA PHE A 39 -3.49 -3.61 11.17
C PHE A 39 -4.56 -4.35 10.36
N GLU A 40 -5.81 -3.90 10.38
CA GLU A 40 -6.91 -4.52 9.64
C GLU A 40 -6.81 -4.20 8.16
N GLU A 41 -6.48 -2.94 7.82
CA GLU A 41 -6.21 -2.50 6.47
C GLU A 41 -4.98 -3.19 5.87
N LEU A 42 -3.89 -3.32 6.63
CA LEU A 42 -2.71 -4.07 6.20
C LEU A 42 -3.05 -5.54 5.91
N ALA A 43 -3.82 -6.18 6.79
CA ALA A 43 -4.25 -7.56 6.59
C ALA A 43 -5.10 -7.72 5.31
N ALA A 44 -5.95 -6.75 5.00
CA ALA A 44 -6.70 -6.74 3.75
C ALA A 44 -5.78 -6.64 2.51
N VAL A 45 -4.76 -5.78 2.56
CA VAL A 45 -3.76 -5.66 1.49
C VAL A 45 -2.94 -6.95 1.33
N GLU A 46 -2.57 -7.60 2.43
CA GLU A 46 -1.88 -8.90 2.41
C GLU A 46 -2.73 -9.98 1.74
N LEU A 47 -4.05 -10.03 2.01
CA LEU A 47 -4.96 -10.97 1.34
C LEU A 47 -5.02 -10.75 -0.19
N LEU A 48 -5.02 -9.49 -0.64
CA LEU A 48 -4.98 -9.18 -2.06
C LEU A 48 -3.64 -9.59 -2.70
N ALA A 49 -2.54 -9.47 -1.95
CA ALA A 49 -1.22 -9.89 -2.40
C ALA A 49 -1.12 -11.41 -2.52
N ASP A 50 -1.64 -12.14 -1.54
CA ASP A 50 -1.72 -13.61 -1.56
C ASP A 50 -2.57 -14.12 -2.73
N ALA A 51 -3.62 -13.39 -3.09
CA ALA A 51 -4.44 -13.66 -4.29
C ALA A 51 -3.76 -13.26 -5.61
N GLY A 52 -2.59 -12.64 -5.58
CA GLY A 52 -1.84 -12.18 -6.76
C GLY A 52 -2.42 -10.94 -7.43
N LEU A 53 -3.29 -10.19 -6.75
CA LEU A 53 -3.97 -9.00 -7.28
C LEU A 53 -3.13 -7.73 -7.11
N VAL A 54 -2.23 -7.71 -6.13
CA VAL A 54 -1.28 -6.61 -5.89
C VAL A 54 0.12 -7.15 -5.54
N PRO A 55 1.19 -6.36 -5.72
CA PRO A 55 2.50 -6.75 -5.22
C PRO A 55 2.51 -6.87 -3.68
N PRO A 56 3.35 -7.76 -3.10
CA PRO A 56 3.49 -7.85 -1.65
C PRO A 56 3.85 -6.50 -1.00
N PRO A 57 3.16 -6.08 0.08
CA PRO A 57 3.42 -4.79 0.71
C PRO A 57 4.78 -4.78 1.39
N ARG A 58 5.50 -3.66 1.28
CA ARG A 58 6.74 -3.39 2.03
C ARG A 58 6.40 -2.48 3.20
N THR A 59 6.32 -3.03 4.41
CA THR A 59 5.92 -2.28 5.60
C THR A 59 7.12 -1.79 6.40
N ILE A 60 6.97 -0.62 7.02
CA ILE A 60 7.92 -0.10 8.01
C ILE A 60 7.13 0.11 9.29
N SER A 61 7.38 -0.71 10.30
CA SER A 61 6.76 -0.53 11.62
C SER A 61 7.37 0.71 12.28
N ARG A 62 6.60 1.80 12.40
CA ARG A 62 6.93 2.89 13.33
C ARG A 62 6.71 2.37 14.74
N GLY A 63 7.73 1.70 15.27
CA GLY A 63 7.63 0.99 16.55
C GLY A 63 7.18 1.91 17.69
N ARG A 64 6.30 1.37 18.54
CA ARG A 64 6.23 1.80 19.94
C ARG A 64 7.65 1.66 20.51
N ARG A 65 8.20 2.74 21.06
CA ARG A 65 9.55 2.74 21.63
C ARG A 65 9.70 1.53 22.57
N PRO A 66 10.74 0.69 22.44
CA PRO A 66 10.97 -0.36 23.41
C PRO A 66 11.17 0.30 24.78
N HIS A 67 10.31 0.00 25.74
CA HIS A 67 10.53 0.38 27.13
C HIS A 67 11.74 -0.42 27.64
N VAL A 68 12.92 0.21 27.60
CA VAL A 68 14.10 -0.31 28.29
C VAL A 68 13.81 -0.23 29.79
N ARG A 69 13.61 -1.39 30.45
CA ARG A 69 13.73 -1.45 31.90
C ARG A 69 15.19 -1.23 32.24
N LEU A 70 15.51 -0.05 32.76
CA LEU A 70 16.81 0.18 33.36
C LEU A 70 16.90 -0.73 34.60
N PRO A 71 17.98 -1.50 34.78
CA PRO A 71 18.17 -2.27 36.00
C PRO A 71 18.19 -1.30 37.19
N GLU A 72 17.39 -1.59 38.21
CA GLU A 72 17.40 -0.84 39.46
C GLU A 72 18.81 -0.92 40.03
N ARG A 73 19.50 0.22 40.08
CA ARG A 73 20.82 0.30 40.69
C ARG A 73 20.62 -0.06 42.16
N ARG A 74 21.11 -1.24 42.57
CA ARG A 74 21.20 -1.60 43.99
C ARG A 74 22.02 -0.51 44.67
N ALA A 75 21.36 0.29 45.51
CA ALA A 75 22.03 1.19 46.43
C ALA A 75 22.86 0.32 47.38
N GLY A 76 24.17 0.43 47.27
CA GLY A 76 25.16 -0.08 48.20
C GLY A 76 26.01 1.08 48.68
#